data_AF-A0A5M3M8T1-F1
#
_entry.id   AF-A0A5M3M8T1-F1
#
_cell.length_a   1.000
_cell.length_b   1.000
_cell.length_c   1.000
_cell.angle_alpha   90.00
_cell.angle_beta   90.00
_cell.angle_gamma   90.00
#
_symmetry.space_group_name_H-M   'P 1'
#
loop_
_entity.id
_entity.type
_entity.pdbx_description
1 polymer ?
#
loop_
_entity_poly.entity_id
_entity_poly.type
_entity_poly.pdbx_seq_one_letter_code
_entity_poly.pdbx_strand_id
1 'polypeptide(L)' 'MYMVQPKFNSDSSRRVDVVHIDSLVRAAHLIPHFGTGHVPEEMHCYDSYDSYDSFYLNRFVDHHAFEIA' A
#
# COMPACT_ATOMS: atom_id res chain seq x y z
N MET A 1 10.81 1.92 9.38
CA MET A 1 9.97 1.12 8.49
C MET A 1 8.62 1.00 9.15
N TYR A 2 7.55 1.33 8.43
CA TYR A 2 6.19 1.27 8.97
C TYR A 2 5.42 0.13 8.30
N MET A 3 4.47 -0.43 9.01
CA MET A 3 3.49 -1.37 8.45
C MET A 3 2.14 -0.65 8.41
N VAL A 4 1.48 -0.73 7.26
CA VAL A 4 0.17 -0.10 7.03
C VAL A 4 -0.83 -1.16 6.56
N GLN A 5 -2.11 -0.90 6.79
CA GLN A 5 -3.21 -1.78 6.38
C GLN A 5 -4.28 -0.96 5.66
N PRO A 6 -5.02 -1.56 4.71
CA PRO A 6 -6.18 -0.92 4.11
C PRO A 6 -7.20 -0.53 5.18
N LYS A 7 -7.84 0.62 4.99
CA LYS A 7 -8.94 1.06 5.86
C LYS A 7 -10.26 0.45 5.39
N PHE A 8 -11.07 0.03 6.34
CA PHE A 8 -12.40 -0.50 6.10
C PHE A 8 -13.47 0.36 6.80
N ASN A 9 -14.68 0.38 6.26
CA ASN A 9 -15.85 0.96 6.90
C ASN A 9 -16.39 0.02 8.00
N SER A 10 -17.38 0.47 8.78
CA SER A 10 -18.00 -0.34 9.83
C SER A 10 -18.72 -1.59 9.31
N ASP A 11 -19.10 -1.61 8.03
CA ASP A 11 -19.70 -2.76 7.35
C ASP A 11 -18.67 -3.69 6.69
N SER A 12 -17.38 -3.50 6.97
CA SER A 12 -16.25 -4.25 6.38
C SER A 12 -16.05 -4.03 4.87
N SER A 13 -16.74 -3.06 4.26
CA SER A 13 -16.41 -2.64 2.89
C SER A 13 -15.10 -1.84 2.85
N ARG A 14 -14.37 -1.92 1.74
CA ARG A 14 -13.13 -1.14 1.56
C ARG A 14 -13.45 0.35 1.55
N ARG A 15 -12.69 1.12 2.33
CA ARG A 15 -12.83 2.57 2.38
C ARG A 15 -12.35 3.18 1.07
N VAL A 16 -13.22 3.95 0.43
CA VAL A 16 -12.90 4.78 -0.73
C VAL A 16 -13.25 6.22 -0.39
N ASP A 17 -12.30 7.14 -0.61
CA ASP A 17 -12.44 8.56 -0.31
C ASP A 17 -12.04 9.38 -1.53
N VAL A 18 -12.74 10.49 -1.78
CA VAL A 18 -12.31 11.52 -2.74
C VAL A 18 -11.48 12.54 -1.98
N VAL A 19 -10.21 12.69 -2.34
CA VAL A 19 -9.28 13.61 -1.69
C VAL A 19 -8.76 14.65 -2.67
N HIS A 20 -8.45 15.84 -2.18
CA HIS A 20 -7.82 16.88 -3.00
C HIS A 20 -6.39 16.46 -3.34
N ILE A 21 -5.94 16.65 -4.59
CA ILE A 21 -4.61 16.20 -5.01
C ILE A 21 -3.49 16.87 -4.18
N ASP A 22 -3.65 18.15 -3.82
CA ASP A 22 -2.71 18.88 -2.96
C ASP A 22 -2.62 18.34 -1.52
N SER A 23 -3.55 17.47 -1.10
CA SER A 23 -3.47 16.81 0.21
C SER A 23 -2.54 15.59 0.20
N LEU A 24 -2.09 15.13 -0.97
CA LEU A 24 -1.15 14.03 -1.10
C LEU A 24 0.26 14.51 -0.78
N VAL A 25 0.80 14.05 0.36
CA VAL A 25 2.11 14.47 0.85
C VAL A 25 3.25 13.90 0.00
N ARG A 26 3.12 12.65 -0.47
CA ARG A 26 4.15 11.95 -1.26
C ARG A 26 3.61 10.70 -1.91
N ALA A 27 4.26 10.24 -2.97
CA ALA A 27 4.16 8.85 -3.40
C ALA A 27 4.89 7.93 -2.41
N ALA A 28 4.45 6.68 -2.34
CA ALA A 28 5.12 5.65 -1.57
C ALA A 28 4.96 4.30 -2.28
N HIS A 29 6.07 3.58 -2.46
CA HIS A 29 6.02 2.17 -2.85
C HIS A 29 5.60 1.31 -1.65
N LEU A 30 4.48 0.61 -1.79
CA LEU A 30 3.98 -0.35 -0.82
C LEU A 30 4.42 -1.77 -1.20
N ILE A 31 5.10 -2.46 -0.29
CA ILE A 31 5.53 -3.84 -0.49
C ILE A 31 4.62 -4.76 0.34
N PRO A 32 3.94 -5.75 -0.26
CA PRO A 32 3.07 -6.64 0.49
C PRO A 32 3.80 -7.41 1.59
N HIS A 33 3.12 -7.62 2.71
CA HIS A 33 3.55 -8.60 3.69
C HIS A 33 3.14 -10.01 3.20
N PHE A 34 4.07 -10.71 2.55
CA PHE A 34 3.83 -12.01 1.91
C PHE A 34 3.54 -13.16 2.87
N GLY A 35 3.86 -13.01 4.16
CA GLY A 35 3.74 -14.08 5.14
C GLY A 35 4.67 -15.26 4.84
N THR A 36 4.25 -16.47 5.19
CA THR A 36 5.04 -17.71 5.03
C THR A 36 4.66 -18.52 3.79
N GLY A 37 3.65 -18.08 3.03
CA GLY A 37 3.17 -18.75 1.83
C GLY A 37 4.00 -18.40 0.59
N HIS A 38 3.85 -19.20 -0.46
CA HIS A 38 4.39 -18.86 -1.77
C HIS A 38 3.45 -17.87 -2.47
N VAL A 39 4.04 -16.93 -3.20
CA VAL A 39 3.30 -16.05 -4.10
C VAL A 39 2.95 -16.85 -5.36
N PRO A 40 1.68 -16.87 -5.81
CA PRO A 40 1.31 -17.52 -7.06
C PRO A 40 2.09 -16.96 -8.24
N GLU A 41 2.53 -17.82 -9.17
CA GLU A 41 3.31 -17.39 -10.34
C GLU A 41 2.49 -16.51 -11.29
N GLU A 42 1.17 -16.70 -11.30
CA GLU A 42 0.24 -15.96 -12.14
C GLU A 42 -0.15 -14.60 -11.55
N MET A 43 0.26 -14.30 -10.32
CA MET A 43 -0.12 -13.04 -9.67
C MET A 43 0.68 -11.88 -10.26
N HIS A 44 -0.03 -10.85 -10.73
CA HIS A 44 0.62 -9.65 -11.22
C HIS A 44 0.81 -8.62 -10.10
N CYS A 45 1.72 -7.67 -10.32
CA CYS A 45 2.03 -6.65 -9.32
C CYS A 45 0.81 -5.78 -8.95
N TYR A 46 -0.10 -5.53 -9.88
CA TYR A 46 -1.31 -4.73 -9.63
C TYR A 46 -2.38 -5.47 -8.83
N ASP A 47 -2.35 -6.81 -8.80
CA ASP A 47 -3.27 -7.62 -7.98
C ASP A 47 -2.91 -7.56 -6.49
N SER A 48 -1.68 -7.13 -6.17
CA SER A 48 -1.15 -7.13 -4.80
C SER A 48 -1.93 -6.24 -3.83
N TYR A 49 -2.49 -5.12 -4.29
CA TYR A 49 -3.29 -4.23 -3.44
C TYR A 49 -4.64 -4.83 -3.03
N ASP A 50 -5.13 -5.79 -3.81
CA ASP A 50 -6.35 -6.53 -3.53
C ASP A 50 -6.10 -7.85 -2.79
N SER A 51 -4.89 -8.39 -2.89
CA SER A 51 -4.56 -9.76 -2.42
C SER A 51 -3.94 -9.82 -1.02
N TYR A 52 -3.48 -8.69 -0.47
CA TYR A 52 -2.80 -8.65 0.83
C TYR A 52 -3.41 -7.62 1.80
N ASP A 53 -3.41 -7.98 3.08
CA ASP A 53 -4.02 -7.19 4.16
C ASP A 53 -3.08 -6.17 4.81
N SER A 54 -1.78 -6.23 4.49
CA SER A 54 -0.79 -5.32 5.07
C SER A 54 0.43 -5.12 4.17
N PHE A 55 1.03 -3.95 4.28
CA PHE A 55 2.13 -3.50 3.44
C PHE A 55 3.21 -2.82 4.27
N TYR A 56 4.45 -3.02 3.86
CA TYR A 56 5.59 -2.28 4.38
C TYR A 56 5.76 -0.98 3.61
N LEU A 57 5.88 0.11 4.37
CA LEU A 57 6.28 1.41 3.88
C LEU A 57 7.70 1.70 4.35
N ASN A 58 8.61 1.84 3.38
CA ASN A 58 10.02 2.05 3.63
C ASN A 58 10.47 3.37 2.99
N ARG A 59 11.17 4.21 3.77
CA ARG A 59 11.72 5.48 3.28
C ARG A 59 12.87 5.26 2.28
N PHE A 60 13.55 4.12 2.36
CA PHE A 60 14.75 3.82 1.59
C PHE A 60 14.49 3.09 0.28
N VAL A 61 13.33 2.43 0.13
CA VAL A 61 12.98 1.72 -1.12
C VAL A 61 12.49 2.67 -2.20
N ASP A 62 12.12 3.89 -1.81
CA ASP A 62 11.52 4.86 -2.71
C ASP A 62 12.48 6.02 -2.97
N HIS A 63 13.46 5.77 -3.85
CA HIS A 63 14.43 6.79 -4.30
C HIS A 63 13.76 7.98 -5.00
N HIS A 64 12.54 7.78 -5.51
CA HIS A 64 11.72 8.80 -6.18
C HIS A 64 10.57 9.31 -5.30
N ALA A 65 10.57 9.03 -4.00
CA ALA A 65 9.64 9.66 -3.09
C ALA A 65 9.93 11.16 -3.09
N PHE A 66 9.08 11.93 -3.77
CA PHE A 66 9.03 13.38 -3.64
C PHE A 66 8.65 13.70 -2.20
N GLU A 67 9.68 13.86 -1.36
CA GLU A 67 9.51 14.20 0.03
C GLU A 67 9.32 15.72 0.11
N ILE A 68 8.26 16.14 0.80
CA ILE A 68 8.16 17.54 1.23
C ILE A 68 9.20 17.69 2.35
N ALA A 69 10.23 18.50 2.09
CA ALA A 69 11.30 18.81 3.04
C ALA A 69 10.76 19.42 4.34
#